data_AF-A0A090XB43-F1
#
_entry.id   AF-A0A090XB43-F1
#
_cell.length_a   1.000
_cell.length_b   1.000
_cell.length_c   1.000
_cell.angle_alpha   90.00
_cell.angle_beta   90.00
_cell.angle_gamma   90.00
#
_symmetry.space_group_name_H-M   'P 1'
#
loop_
_entity.id
_entity.type
_entity.pdbx_description
1 polymer ?
#
loop_
_entity_poly.entity_id
_entity_poly.type
_entity_poly.pdbx_seq_one_letter_code
_entity_poly.pdbx_strand_id
1 'polypeptide(L)'
;QDLILPKWCSLVAHVANVHTHLDPLFPECQHEELNKKWLLEGSPAHQKLKEIVLSKHLLRDIPSLSPSAQTFATECFHSTLLNFAPKLVHFGFRSMTARTYLAALHYNENGVRPQATTKEGERRWAVKYPKARKEAVAAMLKGPCTYEYVGELMAAVLDISTVMPSYKAAAVHYC
;
A
#
# COMPACT_ATOMS: atom_id res chain seq x y z
N GLN A 1 -1.15 11.17 -9.20
CA GLN A 1 -0.35 11.82 -8.13
C GLN A 1 -0.67 13.31 -8.04
N ASP A 2 -1.64 13.78 -8.83
CA ASP A 2 -1.72 15.17 -9.29
C ASP A 2 -2.60 16.07 -8.41
N LEU A 3 -3.30 15.48 -7.44
CA LEU A 3 -4.18 16.20 -6.51
C LEU A 3 -3.50 16.61 -5.21
N ILE A 4 -2.29 16.12 -4.92
CA ILE A 4 -1.64 16.35 -3.62
C ILE A 4 -1.35 17.84 -3.39
N LEU A 5 -0.84 18.53 -4.41
CA LEU A 5 -0.50 19.94 -4.33
C LEU A 5 -1.75 20.84 -4.34
N PRO A 6 -2.76 20.63 -5.23
CA PRO A 6 -4.04 21.33 -5.14
C PRO A 6 -4.72 21.20 -3.77
N LYS A 7 -4.80 19.97 -3.23
CA LYS A 7 -5.36 19.72 -1.89
C LYS A 7 -4.55 20.35 -0.76
N TRP A 8 -3.23 20.44 -0.92
CA TRP A 8 -2.37 21.10 0.06
C TRP A 8 -2.58 22.61 0.08
N CYS A 9 -2.56 23.25 -1.10
CA CYS A 9 -2.77 24.68 -1.23
C CYS A 9 -4.17 25.11 -0.76
N SER A 10 -5.18 24.26 -0.97
CA SER A 10 -6.55 24.57 -0.56
C SER A 10 -6.75 24.63 0.96
N LEU A 11 -5.82 24.10 1.77
CA LEU A 11 -5.87 24.17 3.24
C LEU A 11 -6.04 25.60 3.75
N VAL A 12 -5.43 26.59 3.09
CA VAL A 12 -5.52 28.00 3.50
C VAL A 12 -6.95 28.52 3.45
N ALA A 13 -7.70 28.14 2.42
CA ALA A 13 -9.10 28.51 2.25
C ALA A 13 -10.00 27.65 3.17
N HIS A 14 -9.74 26.34 3.20
CA HIS A 14 -10.51 25.36 3.96
C HIS A 14 -10.55 25.69 5.47
N VAL A 15 -9.43 26.07 6.08
CA VAL A 15 -9.41 26.42 7.53
C VAL A 15 -10.18 27.70 7.87
N ALA A 16 -10.51 28.52 6.86
CA ALA A 16 -11.33 29.72 6.98
C ALA A 16 -12.79 29.48 6.53
N ASN A 17 -13.21 28.21 6.43
CA ASN A 17 -14.52 27.78 5.95
C ASN A 17 -14.82 28.12 4.48
N VAL A 18 -13.79 28.36 3.66
CA VAL A 18 -13.93 28.57 2.23
C VAL A 18 -13.63 27.26 1.51
N HIS A 19 -14.69 26.60 1.05
CA HIS A 19 -14.62 25.25 0.46
C HIS A 19 -14.59 25.25 -1.07
N THR A 20 -14.64 26.43 -1.69
CA THR A 20 -14.46 26.61 -3.13
C THR A 20 -13.04 27.10 -3.43
N HIS A 21 -12.45 26.60 -4.51
CA HIS A 21 -11.05 26.80 -4.84
C HIS A 21 -10.88 27.20 -6.29
N LEU A 22 -9.85 28.00 -6.57
CA LEU A 22 -9.51 28.45 -7.93
C LEU A 22 -8.83 27.37 -8.76
N ASP A 23 -8.27 26.34 -8.11
CA ASP A 23 -7.55 25.27 -8.79
C ASP A 23 -8.54 24.32 -9.50
N PRO A 24 -8.49 24.21 -10.83
CA PRO A 24 -9.44 23.38 -11.57
C PRO A 24 -9.27 21.87 -11.29
N LEU A 25 -8.11 21.44 -10.77
CA LEU A 25 -7.88 20.05 -10.39
C LEU A 25 -8.57 19.69 -9.08
N PHE A 26 -8.81 20.68 -8.21
CA PHE A 26 -9.51 20.49 -6.93
C PHE A 26 -10.40 21.70 -6.63
N PRO A 27 -11.55 21.84 -7.33
CA PRO A 27 -12.38 23.04 -7.27
C PRO A 27 -13.19 23.14 -5.95
N GLU A 28 -13.43 22.03 -5.26
CA GLU A 28 -14.18 21.99 -4.02
C GLU A 28 -13.70 20.90 -3.04
N CYS A 29 -13.96 21.11 -1.76
CA CYS A 29 -13.67 20.12 -0.71
C CYS A 29 -14.57 18.88 -0.80
N GLN A 30 -13.98 17.69 -0.64
CA GLN A 30 -14.66 16.39 -0.76
C GLN A 30 -15.17 15.86 0.58
N HIS A 31 -16.01 16.62 1.27
CA HIS A 31 -16.67 16.18 2.50
C HIS A 31 -18.02 16.88 2.69
N GLU A 32 -18.88 16.29 3.51
CA GLU A 32 -20.11 16.92 3.98
C GLU A 32 -19.82 18.07 4.97
N GLU A 33 -20.86 18.76 5.43
CA GLU A 33 -20.71 19.90 6.33
C GLU A 33 -19.96 19.53 7.62
N LEU A 34 -18.95 20.33 7.97
CA LEU A 34 -18.11 20.11 9.14
C LEU A 34 -18.50 21.04 10.28
N ASN A 35 -18.87 20.46 11.41
CA ASN A 35 -19.08 21.21 12.65
C ASN A 35 -17.73 21.50 13.34
N LYS A 36 -17.02 22.53 12.89
CA LYS A 36 -15.71 22.96 13.42
C LYS A 36 -15.67 24.45 13.74
N LYS A 37 -14.70 24.85 14.56
CA LYS A 37 -14.31 26.25 14.73
C LYS A 37 -13.36 26.63 13.61
N TRP A 38 -13.74 27.64 12.84
CA TRP A 38 -12.97 28.15 11.70
C TRP A 38 -12.07 29.31 12.14
N LEU A 39 -10.95 29.48 11.44
CA LEU A 39 -10.15 30.68 11.59
C LEU A 39 -10.84 31.84 10.89
N LEU A 40 -10.76 33.02 11.48
CA LEU A 40 -11.13 34.24 10.77
C LEU A 40 -10.10 34.49 9.66
N GLU A 41 -10.57 34.63 8.42
CA GLU A 41 -9.70 34.95 7.29
C GLU A 41 -8.95 36.26 7.54
N GLY A 42 -7.64 36.26 7.27
CA GLY A 42 -6.79 37.43 7.51
C GLY A 42 -6.40 37.68 8.96
N SER A 43 -6.90 36.89 9.92
CA SER A 43 -6.40 36.93 11.31
C SER A 43 -4.90 36.59 11.38
N PRO A 44 -4.18 37.01 12.44
CA PRO A 44 -2.76 36.67 12.60
C PRO A 44 -2.49 35.15 12.55
N ALA A 45 -3.40 34.35 13.10
CA ALA A 45 -3.31 32.89 13.06
C ALA A 45 -3.48 32.35 11.62
N HIS A 46 -4.45 32.87 10.87
CA HIS A 46 -4.67 32.49 9.46
C HIS A 46 -3.49 32.88 8.57
N GLN A 47 -2.96 34.09 8.74
CA GLN A 47 -1.79 34.57 8.00
C GLN A 47 -0.55 33.72 8.28
N LYS A 48 -0.29 33.38 9.55
CA LYS A 48 0.83 32.51 9.91
C LYS A 48 0.70 31.12 9.30
N LEU A 49 -0.50 30.56 9.28
CA LEU A 49 -0.77 29.28 8.61
C LEU A 49 -0.51 29.39 7.10
N LYS A 50 -1.00 30.47 6.46
CA LYS A 50 -0.80 30.73 5.03
C LYS A 50 0.69 30.79 4.66
N GLU A 51 1.51 31.47 5.45
CA GLU A 51 2.96 31.55 5.25
C GLU A 51 3.62 30.17 5.25
N ILE A 52 3.22 29.30 6.19
CA ILE A 52 3.79 27.95 6.33
C ILE A 52 3.35 27.06 5.18
N VAL A 53 2.02 26.97 4.96
CA VAL A 53 1.40 26.09 3.96
C VAL A 53 1.87 26.43 2.55
N LEU A 54 2.00 27.72 2.23
CA LEU A 54 2.41 28.20 0.91
C LEU A 54 3.93 28.47 0.79
N SER A 55 4.73 28.03 1.77
CA SER A 55 6.17 28.25 1.70
C SER A 55 6.78 27.51 0.49
N LYS A 56 7.67 28.19 -0.23
CA LYS A 56 8.25 27.67 -1.49
C LYS A 56 8.93 26.31 -1.32
N HIS A 57 9.66 26.14 -0.22
CA HIS A 57 10.33 24.87 0.09
C HIS A 57 9.33 23.74 0.28
N LEU A 58 8.25 24.00 1.01
CA LEU A 58 7.23 22.99 1.27
C LEU A 58 6.49 22.63 -0.01
N LEU A 59 6.03 23.62 -0.79
CA LEU A 59 5.34 23.36 -2.06
C LEU A 59 6.19 22.56 -3.06
N ARG A 60 7.51 22.71 -3.05
CA ARG A 60 8.45 21.90 -3.85
C ARG A 60 8.50 20.45 -3.36
N ASP A 61 8.46 20.24 -2.05
CA ASP A 61 8.69 18.94 -1.43
C ASP A 61 7.40 18.10 -1.30
N ILE A 62 6.23 18.74 -1.20
CA ILE A 62 4.91 18.08 -1.08
C ILE A 62 4.66 17.02 -2.16
N PRO A 63 4.90 17.27 -3.47
CA PRO A 63 4.72 16.27 -4.52
C PRO A 63 5.61 15.02 -4.37
N SER A 64 6.72 15.16 -3.65
CA SER A 64 7.67 14.08 -3.39
C SER A 64 7.31 13.26 -2.15
N LEU A 65 6.29 13.67 -1.39
CA LEU A 65 5.81 12.88 -0.27
C LEU A 65 5.15 11.61 -0.79
N SER A 66 5.56 10.48 -0.21
CA SER A 66 4.85 9.22 -0.41
C SER A 66 3.41 9.39 0.08
N PRO A 67 2.39 9.07 -0.74
CA PRO A 67 1.02 9.05 -0.25
C PRO A 67 0.96 8.10 0.95
N SER A 68 0.15 8.45 1.97
CA SER A 68 0.12 7.77 3.29
C SER A 68 -0.16 6.26 3.25
N ALA A 69 -0.36 5.69 2.06
CA ALA A 69 -0.61 4.27 1.80
C ALA A 69 0.64 3.42 1.50
N GLN A 70 1.86 3.95 1.41
CA GLN A 70 2.94 3.22 0.71
C GLN A 70 4.01 2.47 1.52
N THR A 71 4.03 2.47 2.85
CA THR A 71 4.96 1.56 3.57
C THR A 71 4.32 0.23 3.93
N PHE A 72 3.04 0.19 4.31
CA PHE A 72 2.40 -1.05 4.77
C PHE A 72 2.43 -2.16 3.72
N ALA A 73 2.04 -1.85 2.48
CA ALA A 73 2.05 -2.82 1.37
C ALA A 73 3.48 -3.32 1.10
N THR A 74 4.43 -2.40 1.04
CA THR A 74 5.86 -2.65 0.84
C THR A 74 6.47 -3.48 1.96
N GLU A 75 6.15 -3.19 3.22
CA GLU A 75 6.58 -3.95 4.40
C GLU A 75 5.99 -5.37 4.39
N CYS A 76 4.71 -5.51 4.02
CA CYS A 76 4.06 -6.81 3.87
C CYS A 76 4.72 -7.63 2.75
N PHE A 77 5.08 -7.00 1.62
CA PHE A 77 5.81 -7.68 0.55
C PHE A 77 7.20 -8.10 1.02
N HIS A 78 7.95 -7.23 1.68
CA HIS A 78 9.27 -7.59 2.23
C HIS A 78 9.17 -8.74 3.24
N SER A 79 8.17 -8.75 4.11
CA SER A 79 7.93 -9.86 5.03
C SER A 79 7.61 -11.15 4.27
N THR A 80 6.86 -11.07 3.16
CA THR A 80 6.57 -12.22 2.29
C THR A 80 7.84 -12.73 1.62
N LEU A 81 8.65 -11.83 1.04
CA LEU A 81 9.92 -12.15 0.40
C LEU A 81 10.86 -12.88 1.36
N LEU A 82 10.94 -12.46 2.62
CA LEU A 82 11.76 -13.13 3.63
C LEU A 82 11.35 -14.58 3.93
N ASN A 83 10.07 -14.95 3.72
CA ASN A 83 9.64 -16.34 3.85
C ASN A 83 10.16 -17.22 2.71
N PHE A 84 10.26 -16.68 1.49
CA PHE A 84 10.73 -17.42 0.30
C PHE A 84 12.24 -17.34 0.10
N ALA A 85 12.86 -16.21 0.45
CA ALA A 85 14.28 -15.94 0.35
C ALA A 85 14.81 -15.34 1.67
N PRO A 86 14.99 -16.17 2.71
CA PRO A 86 15.53 -15.69 3.99
C PRO A 86 16.93 -15.09 3.83
N LYS A 87 17.17 -13.92 4.43
CA LYS A 87 18.48 -13.23 4.39
C LYS A 87 19.63 -14.06 4.97
N LEU A 88 19.33 -14.95 5.92
CA LEU A 88 20.31 -15.79 6.61
C LEU A 88 20.81 -16.97 5.76
N VAL A 89 20.22 -17.20 4.59
CA VAL A 89 20.58 -18.32 3.71
C VAL A 89 21.14 -17.76 2.42
N HIS A 90 22.31 -18.25 2.02
CA HIS A 90 22.89 -17.90 0.74
C HIS A 90 22.21 -18.65 -0.40
N PHE A 91 21.76 -17.93 -1.42
CA PHE A 91 21.23 -18.49 -2.65
C PHE A 91 22.06 -18.02 -3.85
N GLY A 92 22.39 -18.94 -4.76
CA GLY A 92 22.92 -18.54 -6.06
C GLY A 92 21.90 -17.70 -6.84
N PHE A 93 22.38 -16.90 -7.80
CA PHE A 93 21.58 -15.93 -8.54
C PHE A 93 20.24 -16.50 -9.06
N ARG A 94 20.27 -17.63 -9.77
CA ARG A 94 19.04 -18.26 -10.31
C ARG A 94 18.02 -18.64 -9.24
N SER A 95 18.50 -19.20 -8.13
CA SER A 95 17.64 -19.59 -7.00
C SER A 95 17.04 -18.36 -6.32
N MET A 96 17.83 -17.30 -6.15
CA MET A 96 17.34 -16.02 -5.62
C MET A 96 16.27 -15.41 -6.53
N THR A 97 16.50 -15.38 -7.84
CA THR A 97 15.55 -14.87 -8.83
C THR A 97 14.24 -15.67 -8.79
N ALA A 98 14.31 -17.01 -8.83
CA ALA A 98 13.12 -17.86 -8.79
C ALA A 98 12.32 -17.67 -7.48
N ARG A 99 13.00 -17.62 -6.33
CA ARG A 99 12.36 -17.38 -5.03
C ARG A 99 11.71 -16.00 -4.93
N THR A 100 12.33 -14.99 -5.54
CA THR A 100 11.77 -13.64 -5.61
C THR A 100 10.50 -13.62 -6.46
N TYR A 101 10.48 -14.31 -7.60
CA TYR A 101 9.27 -14.45 -8.42
C TYR A 101 8.17 -15.21 -7.67
N LEU A 102 8.50 -16.30 -6.96
CA LEU A 102 7.52 -17.01 -6.13
C LEU A 102 6.93 -16.12 -5.02
N ALA A 103 7.75 -15.29 -4.38
CA ALA A 103 7.26 -14.33 -3.40
C ALA A 103 6.32 -13.28 -4.01
N ALA A 104 6.64 -12.79 -5.22
CA ALA A 104 5.81 -11.85 -5.95
C ALA A 104 4.45 -12.46 -6.34
N LEU A 105 4.45 -13.68 -6.89
CA LEU A 105 3.22 -14.41 -7.21
C LEU A 105 2.37 -14.63 -5.96
N HIS A 106 2.98 -15.12 -4.87
CA HIS A 106 2.28 -15.32 -3.62
C HIS A 106 1.68 -14.03 -3.08
N TYR A 107 2.43 -12.92 -3.11
CA TYR A 107 1.96 -11.62 -2.65
C TYR A 107 0.84 -11.06 -3.53
N ASN A 108 0.93 -11.19 -4.85
CA ASN A 108 -0.10 -10.72 -5.76
C ASN A 108 -1.43 -11.45 -5.52
N GLU A 109 -1.38 -12.76 -5.30
CA GLU A 109 -2.57 -13.55 -4.99
C GLU A 109 -3.12 -13.26 -3.58
N ASN A 110 -2.23 -13.10 -2.60
CA ASN A 110 -2.63 -13.08 -1.18
C ASN A 110 -2.64 -11.70 -0.50
N GLY A 111 -2.17 -10.65 -1.18
CA GLY A 111 -1.96 -9.30 -0.64
C GLY A 111 -3.26 -8.59 -0.29
N VAL A 112 -4.28 -8.75 -1.15
CA VAL A 112 -5.58 -8.06 -1.05
C VAL A 112 -6.72 -9.03 -0.76
N ARG A 113 -6.45 -10.09 0.00
CA ARG A 113 -7.47 -11.09 0.35
C ARG A 113 -8.68 -10.46 1.06
N PRO A 114 -9.89 -10.96 0.77
CA PRO A 114 -11.10 -10.51 1.44
C PRO A 114 -11.06 -10.81 2.94
N GLN A 115 -11.90 -10.10 3.70
CA GLN A 115 -12.11 -10.39 5.11
C GLN A 115 -12.71 -11.79 5.28
N ALA A 116 -12.24 -12.53 6.28
CA ALA A 116 -12.79 -13.83 6.63
C ALA A 116 -14.22 -13.68 7.14
N THR A 117 -15.08 -14.63 6.77
CA THR A 117 -16.44 -14.75 7.26
C THR A 117 -16.61 -16.01 8.13
N THR A 118 -17.62 -16.02 9.00
CA THR A 118 -18.07 -17.24 9.69
C THR A 118 -18.90 -18.11 8.75
N LYS A 119 -19.34 -19.28 9.22
CA LYS A 119 -20.22 -20.17 8.42
C LYS A 119 -21.55 -19.51 8.09
N GLU A 120 -21.98 -18.60 8.96
CA GLU A 120 -23.21 -17.82 8.87
C GLU A 120 -23.04 -16.56 7.99
N GLY A 121 -21.84 -16.32 7.45
CA GLY A 121 -21.54 -15.17 6.59
C GLY A 121 -21.05 -13.91 7.32
N GLU A 122 -20.92 -13.97 8.65
CA GLU A 122 -20.57 -12.80 9.47
C GLU A 122 -19.08 -12.46 9.39
N ARG A 123 -18.76 -11.16 9.29
CA ARG A 123 -17.37 -10.68 9.19
C ARG A 123 -16.58 -10.97 10.47
N ARG A 124 -15.39 -11.57 10.32
CA ARG A 124 -14.51 -11.89 11.44
C ARG A 124 -13.52 -10.77 11.73
N TRP A 125 -13.34 -10.50 13.02
CA TRP A 125 -12.46 -9.46 13.54
C TRP A 125 -11.46 -10.05 14.54
N ALA A 126 -10.32 -9.40 14.69
CA ALA A 126 -9.33 -9.70 15.71
C ALA A 126 -9.07 -8.45 16.56
N VAL A 127 -8.94 -8.63 17.86
CA VAL A 127 -8.51 -7.55 18.75
C VAL A 127 -7.00 -7.38 18.61
N LYS A 128 -6.54 -6.17 18.24
CA LYS A 128 -5.13 -5.79 18.20
C LYS A 128 -4.86 -4.68 19.21
N TYR A 129 -3.62 -4.60 19.69
CA TYR A 129 -3.15 -3.54 20.57
C TYR A 129 -2.04 -2.75 19.87
N PRO A 130 -2.38 -1.74 19.04
CA PRO A 130 -1.37 -0.95 18.35
C PRO A 130 -0.52 -0.17 19.35
N LYS A 131 0.82 -0.30 19.24
CA LYS A 131 1.77 0.39 20.14
C LYS A 131 1.54 1.90 20.23
N ALA A 132 1.14 2.53 19.12
CA ALA A 132 0.89 3.98 19.05
C ALA A 132 -0.35 4.43 19.81
N ARG A 133 -1.42 3.61 19.84
CA ARG A 133 -2.69 3.96 20.48
C ARG A 133 -2.80 3.46 21.92
N LYS A 134 -2.01 2.44 22.32
CA LYS A 134 -2.05 1.81 23.65
C LYS A 134 -3.44 1.32 24.09
N GLU A 135 -4.36 1.18 23.14
CA GLU A 135 -5.75 0.76 23.34
C GLU A 135 -6.07 -0.40 22.39
N ALA A 136 -7.09 -1.18 22.75
CA ALA A 136 -7.59 -2.27 21.92
C ALA A 136 -8.32 -1.70 20.69
N VAL A 137 -7.99 -2.22 19.51
CA VAL A 137 -8.64 -1.86 18.25
C VAL A 137 -9.08 -3.13 17.53
N ALA A 138 -10.31 -3.14 17.02
CA ALA A 138 -10.80 -4.20 16.15
C ALA A 138 -10.12 -4.10 14.77
N ALA A 139 -9.47 -5.18 14.33
CA ALA A 139 -8.83 -5.28 13.03
C ALA A 139 -9.50 -6.37 12.20
N MET A 140 -9.68 -6.12 10.90
CA MET A 140 -10.22 -7.12 9.97
C MET A 140 -9.31 -8.34 9.91
N LEU A 141 -9.88 -9.53 10.07
CA LEU A 141 -9.16 -10.78 9.91
C LEU A 141 -9.23 -11.20 8.44
N LYS A 142 -8.09 -11.34 7.77
CA LYS A 142 -8.06 -11.77 6.35
C LYS A 142 -8.46 -13.24 6.23
N GLY A 143 -9.11 -13.59 5.11
CA GLY A 143 -9.42 -14.97 4.73
C GLY A 143 -8.18 -15.86 4.59
N PRO A 144 -8.37 -17.18 4.42
CA PRO A 144 -7.26 -18.12 4.20
C PRO A 144 -6.41 -17.74 2.98
N CYS A 145 -5.14 -18.17 2.95
CA CYS A 145 -4.33 -17.99 1.74
C CYS A 145 -4.85 -18.94 0.65
N THR A 146 -4.74 -18.51 -0.60
CA THR A 146 -4.88 -19.37 -1.78
C THR A 146 -3.51 -19.58 -2.41
N TYR A 147 -3.40 -20.63 -3.22
CA TYR A 147 -2.14 -21.07 -3.82
C TYR A 147 -2.34 -21.51 -5.28
N GLU A 148 -3.27 -20.88 -6.00
CA GLU A 148 -3.59 -21.25 -7.39
C GLU A 148 -2.35 -21.11 -8.29
N TYR A 149 -1.53 -20.07 -8.06
CA TYR A 149 -0.25 -19.90 -8.75
C TYR A 149 0.68 -21.13 -8.62
N VAL A 150 0.60 -21.88 -7.50
CA VAL A 150 1.40 -23.09 -7.31
C VAL A 150 0.90 -24.20 -8.23
N GLY A 151 -0.42 -24.34 -8.37
CA GLY A 151 -1.03 -25.30 -9.28
C GLY A 151 -0.59 -25.07 -10.73
N GLU A 152 -0.65 -23.83 -11.19
CA GLU A 152 -0.20 -23.44 -12.54
C GLU A 152 1.29 -23.72 -12.76
N LEU A 153 2.14 -23.38 -11.79
CA LEU A 153 3.58 -23.64 -11.88
C LEU A 153 3.89 -25.14 -11.90
N MET A 154 3.19 -25.94 -11.10
CA MET A 154 3.37 -27.39 -11.07
C MET A 154 2.96 -28.01 -12.41
N ALA A 155 1.85 -27.57 -13.01
CA ALA A 155 1.43 -28.02 -14.34
C ALA A 155 2.50 -27.68 -15.39
N ALA A 156 3.00 -26.44 -15.41
CA ALA A 156 4.05 -26.02 -16.32
C ALA A 156 5.34 -26.84 -16.16
N VAL A 157 5.73 -27.17 -14.92
CA VAL A 157 6.89 -28.04 -14.66
C VAL A 157 6.67 -29.45 -15.20
N LEU A 158 5.47 -30.02 -15.02
CA LEU A 158 5.15 -31.34 -15.55
C LEU A 158 5.18 -31.35 -17.09
N ASP A 159 4.60 -30.34 -17.75
CA ASP A 159 4.64 -30.21 -19.20
C ASP A 159 6.08 -30.11 -19.72
N ILE A 160 6.90 -29.27 -19.09
CA ILE A 160 8.33 -29.13 -19.42
C ILE A 160 9.06 -30.46 -19.24
N SER A 161 8.74 -31.23 -18.20
CA SER A 161 9.39 -32.51 -17.92
C SER A 161 9.13 -33.57 -19.00
N THR A 162 8.07 -33.43 -19.81
CA THR A 162 7.79 -34.33 -20.93
C THR A 162 8.80 -34.18 -22.06
N VAL A 163 9.32 -32.98 -22.27
CA VAL A 163 10.31 -32.66 -23.31
C VAL A 163 11.73 -32.71 -22.75
N MET A 164 11.89 -32.35 -21.47
CA MET A 164 13.19 -32.26 -20.80
C MET A 164 13.19 -33.09 -19.52
N PRO A 165 13.63 -34.36 -19.59
CA PRO A 165 13.46 -35.31 -18.49
C PRO A 165 14.40 -35.04 -17.30
N SER A 166 15.31 -34.07 -17.41
CA SER A 166 16.22 -33.72 -16.32
C SER A 166 16.53 -32.24 -16.26
N TYR A 167 16.86 -31.77 -15.05
CA TYR A 167 17.35 -30.41 -14.83
C TYR A 167 18.59 -30.09 -15.66
N LYS A 168 19.49 -31.06 -15.88
CA LYS A 168 20.68 -30.86 -16.73
C LYS A 168 20.29 -30.56 -18.18
N ALA A 169 19.32 -31.28 -18.73
CA ALA A 169 18.82 -31.02 -20.08
C ALA A 169 18.16 -29.63 -20.17
N ALA A 170 17.35 -29.27 -19.16
CA ALA A 170 16.72 -27.96 -19.09
C ALA A 170 17.72 -26.80 -18.95
N ALA A 171 18.77 -26.99 -18.15
CA ALA A 171 19.80 -25.99 -17.93
C ALA A 171 20.67 -25.72 -19.18
N VAL A 172 20.72 -26.63 -20.17
CA VAL A 172 21.41 -26.39 -21.44
C VAL A 172 20.54 -25.61 -22.42
N HIS A 173 19.22 -25.76 -22.34
CA HIS A 173 18.28 -25.12 -23.26
C HIS A 173 17.88 -23.70 -22.84
N TYR A 174 17.74 -23.48 -21.53
CA TYR A 174 17.24 -22.20 -20.97
C TYR A 174 18.32 -21.32 -20.36
N CYS A 175 19.60 -21.72 -20.45
CA CYS A 175 20.69 -20.98 -19.84
C CYS A 175 21.95 -20.97 -20.71
#